data_AF-A0A847XIA6-F1
#
_entry.id   AF-A0A847XIA6-F1
#
_cell.length_a   1.000
_cell.length_b   1.000
_cell.length_c   1.000
_cell.angle_alpha   90.00
_cell.angle_beta   90.00
_cell.angle_gamma   90.00
#
_symmetry.space_group_name_H-M   'P 1'
#
loop_
_entity.id
_entity.type
_entity.pdbx_description
1 polymer ?
#
loop_
_entity_poly.entity_id
_entity_poly.type
_entity_poly.pdbx_seq_one_letter_code
_entity_poly.pdbx_strand_id
1 'polypeptide(L)'
;MKILFCNIAWMKYYLGTTEEDKPINGGSYIKENEDGGESYNFQDYNGDCYGYVMLYGNMALEKHFEGVASNQPSVDDVLVIWVATNENGETRIVGWYKNATVYREDQYERAFTDHNRDLYYRIKAPAKGCYLLPEEQRTFPIERASAAGTGMGMGRSNIWYAESKFAQDILIPKVIDYIENYNGEYTNIVYTDEMLNEVIREDTVLDFEDLVEEGHKCFFESGNLLEVLKYYNTARLIKETPDLLFYIGDALFFLNCFDKAKLIFENLIEIEGETIKTLDRLMGIHDFARDKEKTLYYCEKVLPLLGETGEDRDYKVYCYCTMFDIQVSQGEEKKARKIMDIVSGLSTSEVNKDIVLGNMKSILREVFG
;
A
#
# COMPACT_ATOMS: atom_id res chain seq x y z
N MET A 1 25.49 13.04 -3.15
CA MET A 1 24.16 12.61 -2.63
C MET A 1 23.14 12.82 -3.72
N LYS A 2 22.27 11.84 -3.97
CA LYS A 2 21.21 11.94 -5.00
C LYS A 2 19.96 12.52 -4.35
N ILE A 3 19.41 13.59 -4.93
CA ILE A 3 18.21 14.25 -4.41
C ILE A 3 17.19 14.40 -5.54
N LEU A 4 15.92 14.19 -5.21
CA LEU A 4 14.80 14.40 -6.10
C LEU A 4 13.69 15.13 -5.35
N PHE A 5 13.19 16.23 -5.89
CA PHE A 5 11.97 16.88 -5.40
C PHE A 5 10.78 16.40 -6.21
N CYS A 6 9.71 16.03 -5.52
CA CYS A 6 8.45 15.56 -6.09
C CYS A 6 7.31 16.45 -5.61
N ASN A 7 6.62 17.09 -6.55
CA ASN A 7 5.46 17.93 -6.30
C ASN A 7 4.18 17.11 -6.44
N ILE A 8 3.41 17.06 -5.36
CA ILE A 8 2.15 16.32 -5.22
C ILE A 8 1.04 17.25 -4.73
N ALA A 9 -0.21 16.79 -4.71
CA ALA A 9 -1.30 17.50 -4.05
C ALA A 9 -1.04 17.62 -2.54
N TRP A 10 -1.58 18.69 -1.95
CA TRP A 10 -1.53 18.91 -0.51
C TRP A 10 -2.59 18.06 0.19
N MET A 11 -2.16 17.21 1.12
CA MET A 11 -3.01 16.40 2.00
C MET A 11 -2.40 16.39 3.41
N LYS A 12 -3.20 16.11 4.43
CA LYS A 12 -2.80 16.01 5.83
C LYS A 12 -2.12 14.69 6.12
N TYR A 13 -2.71 13.57 5.71
CA TYR A 13 -2.33 12.22 6.16
C TYR A 13 -1.76 11.35 5.06
N TYR A 14 -2.19 11.53 3.80
CA TYR A 14 -1.79 10.66 2.68
C TYR A 14 -2.02 9.15 2.99
N LEU A 15 -3.21 8.83 3.52
CA LEU A 15 -3.68 7.47 3.81
C LEU A 15 -4.99 7.15 3.06
N GLY A 16 -5.19 7.75 1.89
CA GLY A 16 -6.41 7.71 1.11
C GLY A 16 -7.21 9.01 1.18
N THR A 17 -8.13 9.20 0.23
CA THR A 17 -9.01 10.36 0.20
C THR A 17 -10.17 10.18 1.18
N THR A 18 -10.37 11.16 2.07
CA THR A 18 -11.54 11.22 2.96
C THR A 18 -12.20 12.59 2.87
N GLU A 19 -13.38 12.78 3.47
CA GLU A 19 -14.01 14.10 3.54
C GLU A 19 -13.14 15.14 4.28
N GLU A 20 -12.32 14.71 5.23
CA GLU A 20 -11.45 15.58 6.03
C GLU A 20 -10.07 15.83 5.41
N ASP A 21 -9.68 14.96 4.47
CA ASP A 21 -8.37 14.96 3.81
C ASP A 21 -8.50 14.77 2.29
N LYS A 22 -9.12 15.76 1.63
CA LYS A 22 -9.20 15.81 0.16
C LYS A 22 -7.92 16.44 -0.42
N PRO A 23 -7.37 15.93 -1.53
CA PRO A 23 -6.18 16.51 -2.12
C PRO A 23 -6.44 17.91 -2.69
N ILE A 24 -5.59 18.88 -2.32
CA ILE A 24 -5.67 20.27 -2.77
C ILE A 24 -4.57 20.54 -3.81
N ASN A 25 -4.90 21.30 -4.86
CA ASN A 25 -3.98 21.70 -5.94
C ASN A 25 -3.33 20.52 -6.71
N GLY A 26 -4.00 19.36 -6.73
CA GLY A 26 -3.64 18.22 -7.56
C GLY A 26 -3.87 18.45 -9.06
N GLY A 27 -3.36 17.52 -9.88
CA GLY A 27 -3.58 17.51 -11.34
C GLY A 27 -5.06 17.42 -11.73
N SER A 28 -5.37 17.61 -13.02
CA SER A 28 -6.76 17.55 -13.52
C SER A 28 -7.45 16.22 -13.21
N TYR A 29 -6.70 15.12 -13.14
CA TYR A 29 -7.24 13.79 -12.83
C TYR A 29 -7.88 13.70 -11.43
N ILE A 30 -7.30 14.37 -10.43
CA ILE A 30 -7.83 14.38 -9.05
C ILE A 30 -9.13 15.19 -8.97
N LYS A 31 -9.28 16.22 -9.82
CA LYS A 31 -10.52 17.00 -9.92
C LYS A 31 -11.68 16.22 -10.57
N GLU A 32 -11.37 15.14 -11.28
CA GLU A 32 -12.35 14.36 -12.05
C GLU A 32 -12.67 13.00 -11.40
N ASN A 33 -11.72 12.40 -10.66
CA ASN A 33 -11.86 11.03 -10.14
C ASN A 33 -11.79 10.93 -8.60
N GLU A 34 -11.56 12.03 -7.87
CA GLU A 34 -11.50 12.11 -6.39
C GLU A 34 -10.53 11.13 -5.69
N ASP A 35 -9.77 10.34 -6.44
CA ASP A 35 -8.71 9.45 -5.97
C ASP A 35 -7.47 9.62 -6.86
N GLY A 36 -6.34 9.93 -6.23
CA GLY A 36 -5.06 10.12 -6.90
C GLY A 36 -4.06 9.13 -6.36
N GLY A 37 -3.21 8.55 -7.21
CA GLY A 37 -2.19 7.59 -6.75
C GLY A 37 -1.28 8.11 -5.64
N GLU A 38 -1.14 9.45 -5.51
CA GLU A 38 -0.36 10.09 -4.44
C GLU A 38 -1.03 10.07 -3.07
N SER A 39 -2.33 9.76 -2.98
CA SER A 39 -3.11 9.74 -1.75
C SER A 39 -2.62 8.72 -0.72
N TYR A 40 -1.76 7.76 -1.10
CA TYR A 40 -1.22 6.73 -0.20
C TYR A 40 0.30 6.83 -0.01
N ASN A 41 0.94 7.93 -0.43
CA ASN A 41 2.40 8.06 -0.42
C ASN A 41 3.02 7.80 0.96
N PHE A 42 2.35 8.06 2.07
CA PHE A 42 2.94 7.85 3.40
C PHE A 42 2.33 6.68 4.18
N GLN A 43 1.58 5.81 3.50
CA GLN A 43 1.10 4.56 4.10
C GLN A 43 2.24 3.55 4.22
N ASP A 44 2.42 2.99 5.42
CA ASP A 44 3.23 1.80 5.64
C ASP A 44 2.49 0.57 5.09
N TYR A 45 3.03 -0.01 4.03
CA TYR A 45 2.53 -1.22 3.38
C TYR A 45 3.56 -2.33 3.56
N ASN A 46 3.39 -3.09 4.65
CA ASN A 46 4.27 -4.19 5.05
C ASN A 46 5.75 -3.80 5.15
N GLY A 47 6.04 -2.62 5.73
CA GLY A 47 7.39 -2.13 5.99
C GLY A 47 7.97 -1.21 4.92
N ASP A 48 7.24 -0.96 3.83
CA ASP A 48 7.63 -0.09 2.73
C ASP A 48 6.56 0.99 2.45
N CYS A 49 6.98 2.16 1.98
CA CYS A 49 6.08 3.13 1.35
C CYS A 49 6.25 3.10 -0.17
N TYR A 50 5.13 3.25 -0.87
CA TYR A 50 5.05 3.26 -2.33
C TYR A 50 4.61 4.65 -2.80
N GLY A 51 5.59 5.47 -3.19
CA GLY A 51 5.40 6.84 -3.59
C GLY A 51 5.04 7.00 -5.06
N TYR A 52 3.92 7.67 -5.32
CA TYR A 52 3.46 8.09 -6.63
C TYR A 52 3.69 9.59 -6.84
N VAL A 53 4.09 9.94 -8.06
CA VAL A 53 4.11 11.33 -8.55
C VAL A 53 3.68 11.30 -10.01
N MET A 54 2.70 12.13 -10.37
CA MET A 54 2.23 12.17 -11.75
C MET A 54 3.32 12.74 -12.67
N LEU A 55 3.75 11.95 -13.65
CA LEU A 55 4.70 12.36 -14.68
C LEU A 55 4.30 11.80 -16.04
N TYR A 56 4.40 12.62 -17.08
CA TYR A 56 4.26 12.15 -18.45
C TYR A 56 5.58 11.57 -18.96
N GLY A 57 5.60 10.26 -19.22
CA GLY A 57 6.76 9.54 -19.76
C GLY A 57 7.80 9.13 -18.72
N ASN A 58 8.99 8.79 -19.20
CA ASN A 58 10.05 8.17 -18.41
C ASN A 58 11.00 9.21 -17.79
N MET A 59 11.51 8.91 -16.59
CA MET A 59 12.59 9.71 -15.98
C MET A 59 13.92 9.45 -16.67
N ALA A 60 14.62 10.50 -17.08
CA ALA A 60 15.96 10.39 -17.65
C ALA A 60 17.04 10.31 -16.55
N LEU A 61 16.99 9.26 -15.73
CA LEU A 61 17.80 9.11 -14.51
C LEU A 61 19.31 9.30 -14.77
N GLU A 62 19.81 8.82 -15.91
CA GLU A 62 21.20 8.91 -16.33
C GLU A 62 21.69 10.34 -16.56
N LYS A 63 20.78 11.29 -16.79
CA LYS A 63 21.14 12.70 -16.98
C LYS A 63 21.34 13.44 -15.67
N HIS A 64 20.79 12.90 -14.57
CA HIS A 64 20.63 13.62 -13.31
C HIS A 64 21.35 12.96 -12.13
N PHE A 65 21.68 11.68 -12.25
CA PHE A 65 22.38 10.94 -11.21
C PHE A 65 23.68 10.37 -11.75
N GLU A 66 24.79 10.78 -11.14
CA GLU A 66 26.13 10.34 -11.51
C GLU A 66 26.27 8.81 -11.37
N GLY A 67 26.93 8.18 -12.34
CA GLY A 67 27.19 6.74 -12.36
C GLY A 67 26.02 5.88 -12.83
N VAL A 68 24.88 6.47 -13.19
CA VAL A 68 23.71 5.73 -13.68
C VAL A 68 23.86 5.43 -15.17
N ALA A 69 23.71 4.17 -15.54
CA ALA A 69 23.80 3.75 -16.93
C ALA A 69 22.57 4.21 -17.76
N SER A 70 22.77 4.38 -19.06
CA SER A 70 21.67 4.66 -19.99
C SER A 70 20.61 3.56 -19.90
N ASN A 71 19.34 3.96 -19.81
CA ASN A 71 18.19 3.06 -19.67
C ASN A 71 18.21 2.17 -18.42
N GLN A 72 19.04 2.47 -17.42
CA GLN A 72 18.95 1.78 -16.12
C GLN A 72 17.51 1.95 -15.56
N PRO A 73 16.88 0.87 -15.07
CA PRO A 73 15.45 0.87 -14.73
C PRO A 73 15.16 1.64 -13.44
N SER A 74 16.12 1.71 -12.52
CA SER A 74 15.96 2.40 -11.24
C SER A 74 17.30 2.85 -10.67
N VAL A 75 17.24 3.70 -9.65
CA VAL A 75 18.39 4.22 -8.92
C VAL A 75 18.09 4.21 -7.42
N ASP A 76 18.98 3.59 -6.65
CA ASP A 76 18.89 3.51 -5.19
C ASP A 76 19.61 4.67 -4.51
N ASP A 77 19.44 4.76 -3.19
CA ASP A 77 20.05 5.75 -2.29
C ASP A 77 19.73 7.19 -2.68
N VAL A 78 18.46 7.44 -3.03
CA VAL A 78 17.94 8.77 -3.33
C VAL A 78 17.22 9.34 -2.11
N LEU A 79 17.55 10.59 -1.76
CA LEU A 79 16.74 11.40 -0.85
C LEU A 79 15.61 12.04 -1.67
N VAL A 80 14.38 11.55 -1.47
CA VAL A 80 13.20 12.10 -2.15
C VAL A 80 12.53 13.10 -1.23
N ILE A 81 12.35 14.33 -1.70
CA ILE A 81 11.70 15.42 -0.97
C ILE A 81 10.32 15.63 -1.58
N TRP A 82 9.29 15.40 -0.78
CA TRP A 82 7.91 15.65 -1.18
C TRP A 82 7.56 17.09 -0.87
N VAL A 83 7.04 17.79 -1.87
CA VAL A 83 6.54 19.15 -1.74
C VAL A 83 5.10 19.22 -2.22
N ALA A 84 4.33 20.14 -1.65
CA ALA A 84 2.98 20.39 -2.09
C ALA A 84 2.64 21.87 -1.93
N THR A 85 1.66 22.33 -2.71
CA THR A 85 1.19 23.71 -2.67
C THR A 85 -0.10 23.79 -1.87
N ASN A 86 -0.06 24.51 -0.74
CA ASN A 86 -1.23 24.69 0.13
C ASN A 86 -2.33 25.57 -0.52
N GLU A 87 -3.45 25.73 0.17
CA GLU A 87 -4.58 26.57 -0.27
C GLU A 87 -4.21 28.05 -0.52
N ASN A 88 -3.16 28.55 0.14
CA ASN A 88 -2.66 29.90 -0.01
C ASN A 88 -1.70 30.08 -1.20
N GLY A 89 -1.46 29.02 -1.98
CA GLY A 89 -0.56 29.05 -3.13
C GLY A 89 0.92 28.94 -2.76
N GLU A 90 1.23 28.54 -1.52
CA GLU A 90 2.60 28.41 -1.04
C GLU A 90 3.07 26.96 -1.15
N THR A 91 4.18 26.74 -1.86
CA THR A 91 4.81 25.42 -1.93
C THR A 91 5.73 25.21 -0.72
N ARG A 92 5.52 24.10 -0.01
CA ARG A 92 6.29 23.71 1.18
C ARG A 92 6.77 22.27 1.07
N ILE A 93 7.84 21.94 1.79
CA ILE A 93 8.18 20.54 2.06
C ILE A 93 7.10 19.93 2.95
N VAL A 94 6.48 18.84 2.51
CA VAL A 94 5.49 18.09 3.30
C VAL A 94 6.10 16.87 3.98
N GLY A 95 7.17 16.33 3.43
CA GLY A 95 7.81 15.13 3.94
C GLY A 95 8.97 14.69 3.06
N TRP A 96 9.60 13.57 3.41
CA TRP A 96 10.72 13.01 2.64
C TRP A 96 10.85 11.52 2.85
N TYR A 97 11.48 10.86 1.88
CA TYR A 97 11.97 9.50 2.02
C TYR A 97 13.49 9.47 1.98
N LYS A 98 14.09 8.78 2.95
CA LYS A 98 15.52 8.43 2.95
C LYS A 98 15.71 7.04 2.33
N ASN A 99 16.84 6.85 1.63
CA ASN A 99 17.22 5.58 1.01
C ASN A 99 16.17 5.03 0.03
N ALA A 100 15.57 5.92 -0.76
CA ALA A 100 14.54 5.53 -1.72
C ALA A 100 15.17 4.96 -3.00
N THR A 101 14.46 4.00 -3.60
CA THR A 101 14.63 3.55 -4.98
C THR A 101 13.70 4.35 -5.87
N VAL A 102 14.24 5.03 -6.88
CA VAL A 102 13.47 5.77 -7.90
C VAL A 102 13.50 5.01 -9.21
N TYR A 103 12.32 4.70 -9.74
CA TYR A 103 12.13 3.98 -10.99
C TYR A 103 12.02 4.93 -12.18
N ARG A 104 12.52 4.50 -13.33
CA ARG A 104 12.44 5.24 -14.59
C ARG A 104 11.00 5.34 -15.06
N GLU A 105 10.30 4.22 -15.02
CA GLU A 105 8.94 4.03 -15.51
C GLU A 105 7.99 3.86 -14.32
N ASP A 106 6.71 4.14 -14.54
CA ASP A 106 5.69 3.82 -13.54
C ASP A 106 5.67 2.30 -13.31
N GLN A 107 5.65 1.91 -12.04
CA GLN A 107 5.45 0.54 -11.61
C GLN A 107 3.97 0.34 -11.34
N TYR A 108 3.44 -0.77 -11.83
CA TYR A 108 2.10 -1.24 -11.53
C TYR A 108 2.16 -2.68 -11.05
N GLU A 109 1.72 -2.90 -9.82
CA GLU A 109 1.64 -4.22 -9.21
C GLU A 109 0.21 -4.50 -8.79
N ARG A 110 -0.45 -5.32 -9.60
CA ARG A 110 -1.83 -5.76 -9.42
C ARG A 110 -1.98 -6.73 -8.24
N ALA A 111 -3.03 -6.54 -7.45
CA ALA A 111 -3.61 -7.53 -6.56
C ALA A 111 -4.74 -8.29 -7.30
N PHE A 112 -4.80 -9.61 -7.10
CA PHE A 112 -5.76 -10.49 -7.77
C PHE A 112 -7.02 -10.75 -6.96
N THR A 113 -6.99 -10.56 -5.64
CA THR A 113 -8.14 -10.78 -4.76
C THR A 113 -8.94 -9.51 -4.46
N ASP A 114 -8.32 -8.33 -4.55
CA ASP A 114 -8.95 -7.01 -4.34
C ASP A 114 -8.17 -5.91 -5.08
N HIS A 115 -8.79 -5.29 -6.10
CA HIS A 115 -8.16 -4.25 -6.92
C HIS A 115 -7.86 -2.96 -6.13
N ASN A 116 -8.51 -2.73 -4.97
CA ASN A 116 -8.20 -1.58 -4.12
C ASN A 116 -6.83 -1.71 -3.45
N ARG A 117 -6.21 -2.88 -3.57
CA ARG A 117 -4.85 -3.16 -3.07
C ARG A 117 -3.82 -3.16 -4.18
N ASP A 118 -4.16 -2.73 -5.39
CA ASP A 118 -3.21 -2.45 -6.46
C ASP A 118 -2.21 -1.37 -6.02
N LEU A 119 -0.95 -1.52 -6.43
CA LEU A 119 0.08 -0.52 -6.16
C LEU A 119 0.50 0.15 -7.47
N TYR A 120 0.48 1.49 -7.45
CA TYR A 120 0.95 2.34 -8.55
C TYR A 120 1.99 3.30 -7.98
N TYR A 121 3.24 3.17 -8.42
CA TYR A 121 4.32 3.94 -7.81
C TYR A 121 5.48 4.17 -8.76
N ARG A 122 6.30 5.17 -8.44
CA ARG A 122 7.59 5.40 -9.11
C ARG A 122 8.74 5.46 -8.12
N ILE A 123 8.44 5.53 -6.83
CA ILE A 123 9.39 5.63 -5.74
C ILE A 123 9.02 4.57 -4.71
N LYS A 124 9.99 3.80 -4.24
CA LYS A 124 9.82 2.85 -3.14
C LYS A 124 10.86 3.16 -2.07
N ALA A 125 10.48 3.12 -0.80
CA ALA A 125 11.43 3.30 0.30
C ALA A 125 10.99 2.51 1.54
N PRO A 126 11.93 2.08 2.40
CA PRO A 126 11.58 1.49 3.68
C PRO A 126 10.76 2.48 4.52
N ALA A 127 9.61 2.07 5.04
CA ALA A 127 8.68 2.94 5.76
C ALA A 127 9.35 3.67 6.94
N LYS A 128 10.29 3.01 7.63
CA LYS A 128 11.12 3.60 8.70
C LYS A 128 11.96 4.82 8.29
N GLY A 129 12.17 5.01 6.99
CA GLY A 129 12.88 6.15 6.40
C GLY A 129 11.94 7.16 5.73
N CYS A 130 10.63 6.99 5.87
CA CYS A 130 9.60 7.84 5.28
C CYS A 130 8.97 8.70 6.37
N TYR A 131 8.93 10.01 6.13
CA TYR A 131 8.56 10.99 7.14
C TYR A 131 7.60 12.01 6.55
N LEU A 132 6.40 12.09 7.13
CA LEU A 132 5.37 13.07 6.82
C LEU A 132 5.29 14.08 7.95
N LEU A 133 5.39 15.35 7.61
CA LEU A 133 5.26 16.44 8.58
C LEU A 133 3.78 16.73 8.87
N PRO A 134 3.44 16.99 10.15
CA PRO A 134 2.18 17.62 10.53
C PRO A 134 1.99 18.94 9.79
N GLU A 135 0.73 19.26 9.46
CA GLU A 135 0.41 20.38 8.57
C GLU A 135 1.01 21.71 9.07
N GLU A 136 0.90 21.96 10.36
CA GLU A 136 1.41 23.14 11.06
C GLU A 136 2.94 23.22 11.10
N GLN A 137 3.64 22.12 10.83
CA GLN A 137 5.10 22.04 10.84
C GLN A 137 5.73 22.11 9.44
N ARG A 138 4.91 22.18 8.38
CA ARG A 138 5.36 22.33 6.97
C ARG A 138 5.84 23.75 6.66
N THR A 139 6.90 24.17 7.35
CA THR A 139 7.36 25.57 7.39
C THR A 139 8.40 25.90 6.32
N PHE A 140 9.10 24.91 5.76
CA PHE A 140 10.19 25.16 4.81
C PHE A 140 9.67 25.47 3.40
N PRO A 141 9.92 26.68 2.86
CA PRO A 141 9.45 27.08 1.54
C PRO A 141 10.28 26.48 0.40
N ILE A 142 9.62 26.10 -0.68
CA ILE A 142 10.27 25.76 -1.96
C ILE A 142 9.71 26.69 -3.03
N GLU A 143 10.55 27.61 -3.50
CA GLU A 143 10.13 28.61 -4.49
C GLU A 143 9.76 27.97 -5.83
N ARG A 144 8.84 28.62 -6.55
CA ARG A 144 8.54 28.29 -7.95
C ARG A 144 9.44 29.11 -8.87
N ALA A 145 9.98 28.48 -9.91
CA ALA A 145 10.85 29.15 -10.89
C ALA A 145 10.18 30.34 -11.58
N SER A 146 8.84 30.36 -11.67
CA SER A 146 8.07 31.49 -12.20
C SER A 146 8.15 32.75 -11.34
N ALA A 147 8.42 32.61 -10.03
CA ALA A 147 8.55 33.72 -9.09
C ALA A 147 10.04 34.06 -8.81
N ALA A 148 10.86 33.05 -8.57
CA ALA A 148 12.27 33.23 -8.19
C ALA A 148 13.26 33.29 -9.37
N GLY A 149 12.82 32.92 -10.59
CA GLY A 149 13.67 32.81 -11.76
C GLY A 149 14.16 31.39 -12.05
N THR A 150 14.57 31.14 -13.30
CA THR A 150 14.99 29.83 -13.78
C THR A 150 16.16 29.28 -12.96
N GLY A 151 16.01 28.05 -12.48
CA GLY A 151 17.03 27.36 -11.68
C GLY A 151 17.05 27.74 -10.20
N MET A 152 16.27 28.72 -9.76
CA MET A 152 16.18 29.12 -8.34
C MET A 152 14.99 28.49 -7.60
N GLY A 153 14.16 27.73 -8.30
CA GLY A 153 13.01 27.05 -7.75
C GLY A 153 12.48 25.96 -8.69
N MET A 154 11.41 25.28 -8.28
CA MET A 154 10.78 24.22 -9.07
C MET A 154 10.05 24.79 -10.29
N GLY A 155 10.28 24.16 -11.45
CA GLY A 155 9.61 24.49 -12.70
C GLY A 155 8.20 23.88 -12.81
N ARG A 156 7.65 23.85 -14.03
CA ARG A 156 6.30 23.30 -14.30
C ARG A 156 6.20 21.79 -14.13
N SER A 157 7.33 21.07 -14.20
CA SER A 157 7.38 19.63 -13.97
C SER A 157 7.07 19.30 -12.51
N ASN A 158 6.43 18.14 -12.26
CA ASN A 158 6.24 17.62 -10.91
C ASN A 158 7.53 17.06 -10.30
N ILE A 159 8.59 16.89 -11.09
CA ILE A 159 9.90 16.47 -10.59
C ILE A 159 10.96 17.56 -10.78
N TRP A 160 11.90 17.65 -9.86
CA TRP A 160 13.05 18.55 -9.97
C TRP A 160 14.30 17.96 -9.31
N TYR A 161 15.40 17.92 -10.05
CA TYR A 161 16.70 17.37 -9.61
C TYR A 161 17.62 18.41 -8.96
N ALA A 162 17.18 19.68 -8.90
CA ALA A 162 17.89 20.75 -8.19
C ALA A 162 19.37 20.94 -8.58
N GLU A 163 19.71 20.76 -9.87
CA GLU A 163 21.11 20.73 -10.35
C GLU A 163 21.77 22.10 -10.55
N SER A 164 21.01 23.20 -10.39
CA SER A 164 21.57 24.54 -10.58
C SER A 164 22.61 24.86 -9.50
N LYS A 165 23.57 25.72 -9.82
CA LYS A 165 24.55 26.18 -8.83
C LYS A 165 23.90 26.81 -7.60
N PHE A 166 22.84 27.61 -7.79
CA PHE A 166 22.07 28.17 -6.68
C PHE A 166 21.47 27.05 -5.80
N ALA A 167 20.86 26.05 -6.43
CA ALA A 167 20.22 24.98 -5.69
C ALA A 167 21.26 24.17 -4.91
N GLN A 168 22.36 23.77 -5.55
CA GLN A 168 23.44 22.99 -4.92
C GLN A 168 24.19 23.76 -3.82
N ASP A 169 24.53 25.03 -4.06
CA ASP A 169 25.37 25.80 -3.11
C ASP A 169 24.55 26.43 -1.98
N ILE A 170 23.24 26.66 -2.17
CA ILE A 170 22.42 27.45 -1.23
C ILE A 170 21.19 26.69 -0.74
N LEU A 171 20.35 26.16 -1.64
CA LEU A 171 19.08 25.55 -1.25
C LEU A 171 19.28 24.19 -0.58
N ILE A 172 20.02 23.29 -1.22
CA ILE A 172 20.23 21.92 -0.76
C ILE A 172 20.85 21.89 0.64
N PRO A 173 21.91 22.65 0.98
CA PRO A 173 22.44 22.66 2.34
C PRO A 173 21.38 23.03 3.39
N LYS A 174 20.49 23.98 3.08
CA LYS A 174 19.38 24.38 3.97
C LYS A 174 18.30 23.30 4.10
N VAL A 175 17.97 22.62 3.00
CA VAL A 175 17.02 21.51 3.01
C VAL A 175 17.55 20.35 3.84
N ILE A 176 18.83 20.01 3.71
CA ILE A 176 19.48 18.97 4.51
C ILE A 176 19.53 19.37 5.98
N ASP A 177 19.90 20.61 6.27
CA ASP A 177 19.89 21.14 7.65
C ASP A 177 18.49 21.08 8.27
N TYR A 178 17.45 21.42 7.50
CA TYR A 178 16.05 21.31 7.92
C TYR A 178 15.65 19.86 8.24
N ILE A 179 16.02 18.90 7.39
CA ILE A 179 15.68 17.48 7.55
C ILE A 179 16.45 16.84 8.70
N GLU A 180 17.75 17.07 8.80
CA GLU A 180 18.61 16.41 9.80
C GLU A 180 18.44 17.01 11.20
N ASN A 181 18.01 18.27 11.31
CA ASN A 181 17.71 18.92 12.59
C ASN A 181 16.21 18.98 12.92
N TYR A 182 15.35 18.36 12.11
CA TYR A 182 13.94 18.25 12.45
C TYR A 182 13.77 17.39 13.71
N ASN A 183 13.12 17.97 14.71
CA ASN A 183 12.92 17.35 16.03
C ASN A 183 11.43 17.31 16.46
N GLY A 184 10.53 17.57 15.52
CA GLY A 184 9.09 17.45 15.73
C GLY A 184 8.59 16.01 15.59
N GLU A 185 7.29 15.85 15.75
CA GLU A 185 6.58 14.58 15.54
C GLU A 185 6.24 14.37 14.07
N TYR A 186 6.11 13.12 13.64
CA TYR A 186 5.68 12.78 12.29
C TYR A 186 4.21 12.34 12.30
N THR A 187 3.49 12.65 11.22
CA THR A 187 2.08 12.29 11.08
C THR A 187 1.87 10.85 10.62
N ASN A 188 2.76 10.33 9.77
CA ASN A 188 2.63 8.96 9.28
C ASN A 188 3.01 7.95 10.36
N ILE A 189 2.34 6.80 10.33
CA ILE A 189 2.58 5.72 11.28
C ILE A 189 3.47 4.67 10.61
N VAL A 190 4.50 4.24 11.33
CA VAL A 190 5.35 3.09 10.97
C VAL A 190 5.18 2.03 12.04
N TYR A 191 4.70 0.85 11.67
CA TYR A 191 4.26 -0.14 12.65
C TYR A 191 5.43 -0.93 13.24
N THR A 192 5.83 -0.55 14.46
CA THR A 192 6.86 -1.26 15.22
C THR A 192 6.30 -2.49 15.94
N ASP A 193 7.16 -3.45 16.29
CA ASP A 193 6.72 -4.59 17.11
C ASP A 193 6.23 -4.16 18.50
N GLU A 194 6.79 -3.09 19.06
CA GLU A 194 6.33 -2.54 20.34
C GLU A 194 4.88 -2.03 20.25
N MET A 195 4.56 -1.27 19.19
CA MET A 195 3.20 -0.75 18.98
C MET A 195 2.18 -1.87 18.75
N LEU A 196 2.53 -2.86 17.93
CA LEU A 196 1.60 -3.93 17.57
C LEU A 196 1.37 -4.94 18.70
N ASN A 197 2.31 -5.05 19.65
CA ASN A 197 2.21 -5.94 20.80
C ASN A 197 1.89 -5.19 22.10
N GLU A 198 1.47 -3.92 22.01
CA GLU A 198 1.07 -3.15 23.18
C GLU A 198 -0.12 -3.82 23.89
N VAL A 199 -0.16 -3.67 25.21
CA VAL A 199 -1.21 -4.20 26.11
C VAL A 199 -1.69 -3.09 27.04
N ILE A 200 -2.91 -3.22 27.54
CA ILE A 200 -3.50 -2.31 28.52
C ILE A 200 -2.82 -2.55 29.87
N ARG A 201 -2.23 -1.49 30.44
CA ARG A 201 -1.46 -1.55 31.70
C ARG A 201 -2.22 -1.09 32.94
N GLU A 202 -3.45 -0.58 32.78
CA GLU A 202 -4.24 -0.04 33.89
C GLU A 202 -4.76 -1.13 34.84
N ASP A 203 -5.11 -0.72 36.07
CA ASP A 203 -5.74 -1.56 37.11
C ASP A 203 -7.16 -2.05 36.76
N THR A 204 -7.60 -1.82 35.52
CA THR A 204 -8.90 -2.25 34.99
C THR A 204 -8.87 -3.76 34.83
N VAL A 205 -9.36 -4.47 35.84
CA VAL A 205 -9.50 -5.93 35.83
C VAL A 205 -10.70 -6.30 34.96
N LEU A 206 -10.57 -6.14 33.65
CA LEU A 206 -11.47 -6.77 32.69
C LEU A 206 -11.10 -8.26 32.60
N ASP A 207 -12.11 -9.11 32.50
CA ASP A 207 -11.88 -10.52 32.21
C ASP A 207 -11.66 -10.76 30.71
N PHE A 208 -11.47 -12.03 30.34
CA PHE A 208 -11.16 -12.39 28.96
C PHE A 208 -12.28 -11.99 28.00
N GLU A 209 -13.53 -12.29 28.37
CA GLU A 209 -14.71 -12.02 27.57
C GLU A 209 -14.92 -10.51 27.39
N ASP A 210 -14.80 -9.71 28.47
CA ASP A 210 -14.92 -8.25 28.43
C ASP A 210 -13.86 -7.61 27.53
N LEU A 211 -12.60 -8.09 27.58
CA LEU A 211 -11.51 -7.58 26.73
C LEU A 211 -11.78 -7.85 25.25
N VAL A 212 -12.27 -9.04 24.91
CA VAL A 212 -12.61 -9.37 23.52
C VAL A 212 -13.80 -8.54 23.04
N GLU A 213 -14.81 -8.32 23.89
CA GLU A 213 -15.97 -7.47 23.57
C GLU A 213 -15.58 -6.02 23.33
N GLU A 214 -14.76 -5.42 24.20
CA GLU A 214 -14.29 -4.04 24.00
C GLU A 214 -13.38 -3.92 22.77
N GLY A 215 -12.57 -4.95 22.45
CA GLY A 215 -11.82 -5.01 21.19
C GLY A 215 -12.74 -4.98 19.95
N HIS A 216 -13.80 -5.79 19.94
CA HIS A 216 -14.79 -5.78 18.87
C HIS A 216 -15.52 -4.43 18.78
N LYS A 217 -15.94 -3.87 19.91
CA LYS A 217 -16.61 -2.57 19.95
C LYS A 217 -15.72 -1.46 19.42
N CYS A 218 -14.44 -1.43 19.83
CA CYS A 218 -13.45 -0.49 19.32
C CYS A 218 -13.30 -0.58 17.79
N PHE A 219 -13.30 -1.80 17.25
CA PHE A 219 -13.25 -2.05 15.81
C PHE A 219 -14.46 -1.44 15.09
N PHE A 220 -15.68 -1.67 15.57
CA PHE A 220 -16.89 -1.16 14.92
C PHE A 220 -17.11 0.35 15.10
N GLU A 221 -16.73 0.91 16.24
CA GLU A 221 -16.97 2.33 16.54
C GLU A 221 -15.91 3.26 15.94
N SER A 222 -14.64 2.86 15.99
CA SER A 222 -13.52 3.73 15.61
C SER A 222 -12.72 3.26 14.41
N GLY A 223 -12.68 1.94 14.15
CA GLY A 223 -11.76 1.35 13.20
C GLY A 223 -10.27 1.51 13.56
N ASN A 224 -9.94 1.96 14.78
CA ASN A 224 -8.56 2.11 15.23
C ASN A 224 -7.96 0.75 15.58
N LEU A 225 -7.36 0.10 14.58
CA LEU A 225 -6.84 -1.26 14.70
C LEU A 225 -5.68 -1.41 15.69
N LEU A 226 -4.91 -0.35 15.95
CA LEU A 226 -3.87 -0.40 17.00
C LEU A 226 -4.51 -0.53 18.38
N GLU A 227 -5.58 0.23 18.65
CA GLU A 227 -6.30 0.15 19.92
C GLU A 227 -7.03 -1.19 20.07
N VAL A 228 -7.64 -1.69 18.98
CA VAL A 228 -8.21 -3.05 18.92
C VAL A 228 -7.17 -4.11 19.30
N LEU A 229 -5.95 -4.01 18.76
CA LEU A 229 -4.86 -4.94 19.10
C LEU A 229 -4.50 -4.88 20.58
N LYS A 230 -4.55 -3.71 21.25
CA LYS A 230 -4.27 -3.64 22.70
C LYS A 230 -5.23 -4.48 23.51
N TYR A 231 -6.53 -4.42 23.21
CA TYR A 231 -7.54 -5.26 23.86
C TYR A 231 -7.26 -6.75 23.62
N TYR A 232 -7.04 -7.15 22.37
CA TYR A 232 -6.80 -8.55 22.02
C TYR A 232 -5.48 -9.09 22.58
N ASN A 233 -4.39 -8.31 22.55
CA ASN A 233 -3.12 -8.70 23.14
C ASN A 233 -3.25 -8.86 24.65
N THR A 234 -4.02 -7.99 25.32
CA THR A 234 -4.30 -8.10 26.76
C THR A 234 -5.11 -9.37 27.06
N ALA A 235 -6.16 -9.66 26.26
CA ALA A 235 -6.93 -10.91 26.38
C ALA A 235 -6.05 -12.16 26.20
N ARG A 236 -5.11 -12.10 25.24
CA ARG A 236 -4.17 -13.17 24.93
C ARG A 236 -3.25 -13.52 26.10
N LEU A 237 -2.92 -12.55 26.97
CA LEU A 237 -2.17 -12.81 28.20
C LEU A 237 -2.95 -13.66 29.21
N ILE A 238 -4.28 -13.59 29.20
CA ILE A 238 -5.14 -14.40 30.07
C ILE A 238 -5.30 -15.80 29.46
N LYS A 239 -5.67 -15.85 28.18
CA LYS A 239 -5.90 -17.09 27.45
C LYS A 239 -5.72 -16.86 25.95
N GLU A 240 -5.03 -17.79 25.29
CA GLU A 240 -4.96 -17.84 23.84
C GLU A 240 -6.00 -18.82 23.30
N THR A 241 -6.87 -18.35 22.39
CA THR A 241 -7.85 -19.17 21.67
C THR A 241 -7.68 -19.00 20.17
N PRO A 242 -8.11 -20.00 19.35
CA PRO A 242 -8.09 -19.84 17.89
C PRO A 242 -8.85 -18.61 17.41
N ASP A 243 -10.05 -18.36 17.94
CA ASP A 243 -10.83 -17.16 17.57
C ASP A 243 -10.06 -15.86 17.86
N LEU A 244 -9.43 -15.75 19.04
CA LEU A 244 -8.66 -14.55 19.40
C LEU A 244 -7.43 -14.37 18.49
N LEU A 245 -6.72 -15.46 18.19
CA LEU A 245 -5.62 -15.42 17.23
C LEU A 245 -6.10 -14.98 15.85
N PHE A 246 -7.27 -15.45 15.41
CA PHE A 246 -7.86 -15.01 14.15
C PHE A 246 -8.10 -13.50 14.17
N TYR A 247 -8.70 -12.97 15.23
CA TYR A 247 -8.96 -11.53 15.36
C TYR A 247 -7.66 -10.69 15.36
N ILE A 248 -6.61 -11.16 16.03
CA ILE A 248 -5.29 -10.51 16.01
C ILE A 248 -4.69 -10.54 14.60
N GLY A 249 -4.72 -11.70 13.94
CA GLY A 249 -4.23 -11.85 12.57
C GLY A 249 -4.97 -10.96 11.58
N ASP A 250 -6.29 -10.82 11.74
CA ASP A 250 -7.14 -9.99 10.89
C ASP A 250 -6.85 -8.50 11.08
N ALA A 251 -6.69 -8.04 12.33
CA ALA A 251 -6.29 -6.68 12.63
C ALA A 251 -4.91 -6.35 12.02
N LEU A 252 -3.93 -7.25 12.13
CA LEU A 252 -2.61 -7.10 11.51
C LEU A 252 -2.71 -7.04 9.98
N PHE A 253 -3.57 -7.86 9.37
CA PHE A 253 -3.79 -7.85 7.92
C PHE A 253 -4.37 -6.52 7.43
N PHE A 254 -5.35 -5.96 8.14
CA PHE A 254 -5.93 -4.65 7.79
C PHE A 254 -4.99 -3.48 8.06
N LEU A 255 -4.03 -3.63 8.98
CA LEU A 255 -2.91 -2.70 9.16
C LEU A 255 -1.81 -2.85 8.09
N ASN A 256 -2.01 -3.67 7.04
CA ASN A 256 -1.01 -4.05 6.04
C ASN A 256 0.26 -4.72 6.62
N CYS A 257 0.21 -5.26 7.84
CA CYS A 257 1.31 -5.99 8.47
C CYS A 257 1.30 -7.47 8.06
N PHE A 258 1.37 -7.73 6.75
CA PHE A 258 1.15 -9.05 6.16
C PHE A 258 2.10 -10.14 6.68
N ASP A 259 3.39 -9.83 6.84
CA ASP A 259 4.35 -10.82 7.34
C ASP A 259 4.04 -11.23 8.79
N LYS A 260 3.54 -10.30 9.61
CA LYS A 260 3.14 -10.57 10.99
C LYS A 260 1.82 -11.32 11.05
N ALA A 261 0.83 -10.90 10.25
CA ALA A 261 -0.45 -11.59 10.12
C ALA A 261 -0.25 -13.05 9.65
N LYS A 262 0.62 -13.28 8.68
CA LYS A 262 0.95 -14.60 8.15
C LYS A 262 1.36 -15.57 9.24
N LEU A 263 2.27 -15.17 10.13
CA LEU A 263 2.75 -16.01 11.23
C LEU A 263 1.61 -16.44 12.16
N ILE A 264 0.62 -15.56 12.41
CA ILE A 264 -0.56 -15.87 13.22
C ILE A 264 -1.45 -16.90 12.53
N PHE A 265 -1.71 -16.75 11.23
CA PHE A 265 -2.55 -17.70 10.48
C PHE A 265 -1.86 -19.04 10.21
N GLU A 266 -0.55 -19.07 10.02
CA GLU A 266 0.22 -20.32 9.99
C GLU A 266 0.15 -21.06 11.33
N ASN A 267 0.23 -20.33 12.46
CA ASN A 267 0.02 -20.91 13.79
C ASN A 267 -1.41 -21.44 13.97
N LEU A 268 -2.43 -20.76 13.44
CA LEU A 268 -3.81 -21.25 13.48
C LEU A 268 -3.98 -22.60 12.77
N ILE A 269 -3.34 -22.78 11.61
CA ILE A 269 -3.37 -24.08 10.91
C ILE A 269 -2.80 -25.20 11.79
N GLU A 270 -1.73 -24.93 12.54
CA GLU A 270 -1.15 -25.93 13.45
C GLU A 270 -2.05 -26.26 14.65
N ILE A 271 -2.90 -25.32 15.09
CA ILE A 271 -3.78 -25.47 16.26
C ILE A 271 -5.11 -26.16 15.89
N GLU A 272 -5.79 -25.69 14.87
CA GLU A 272 -7.16 -26.13 14.52
C GLU A 272 -7.25 -26.85 13.16
N GLY A 273 -6.13 -26.97 12.44
CA GLY A 273 -6.10 -27.51 11.09
C GLY A 273 -6.51 -26.48 10.04
N GLU A 274 -6.67 -26.97 8.81
CA GLU A 274 -7.02 -26.13 7.67
C GLU A 274 -8.51 -25.77 7.69
N THR A 275 -8.82 -24.48 7.79
CA THR A 275 -10.18 -23.94 7.69
C THR A 275 -10.29 -23.00 6.50
N ILE A 276 -11.49 -22.89 5.90
CA ILE A 276 -11.72 -22.00 4.74
C ILE A 276 -11.32 -20.57 5.08
N LYS A 277 -11.69 -20.06 6.26
CA LYS A 277 -11.40 -18.69 6.70
C LYS A 277 -9.90 -18.42 6.81
N THR A 278 -9.15 -19.34 7.41
CA THR A 278 -7.69 -19.19 7.58
C THR A 278 -6.97 -19.27 6.22
N LEU A 279 -7.39 -20.17 5.34
CA LEU A 279 -6.82 -20.28 3.99
C LEU A 279 -7.15 -19.06 3.12
N ASP A 280 -8.38 -18.53 3.19
CA ASP A 280 -8.78 -17.29 2.51
C ASP A 280 -7.91 -16.12 2.93
N ARG A 281 -7.68 -15.97 4.24
CA ARG A 281 -6.85 -14.87 4.74
C ARG A 281 -5.38 -15.02 4.33
N LEU A 282 -4.84 -16.25 4.33
CA LEU A 282 -3.49 -16.52 3.79
C LEU A 282 -3.39 -16.26 2.28
N MET A 283 -4.42 -16.61 1.50
CA MET A 283 -4.49 -16.26 0.08
C MET A 283 -4.39 -14.74 -0.14
N GLY A 284 -5.19 -13.96 0.60
CA GLY A 284 -5.14 -12.50 0.54
C GLY A 284 -3.81 -11.91 1.01
N ILE A 285 -3.23 -12.44 2.10
CA ILE A 285 -1.89 -12.05 2.59
C ILE A 285 -0.83 -12.21 1.51
N HIS A 286 -0.80 -13.37 0.85
CA HIS A 286 0.18 -13.65 -0.19
C HIS A 286 -0.09 -12.84 -1.47
N ASP A 287 -1.35 -12.61 -1.84
CA ASP A 287 -1.70 -11.73 -2.96
C ASP A 287 -1.23 -10.28 -2.70
N PHE A 288 -1.48 -9.77 -1.51
CA PHE A 288 -1.11 -8.41 -1.13
C PHE A 288 0.41 -8.26 -0.95
N ALA A 289 1.10 -9.33 -0.57
CA ALA A 289 2.56 -9.41 -0.59
C ALA A 289 3.15 -9.73 -1.99
N ARG A 290 2.32 -9.80 -3.05
CA ARG A 290 2.71 -10.07 -4.45
C ARG A 290 3.33 -11.44 -4.71
N ASP A 291 3.06 -12.41 -3.84
CA ASP A 291 3.50 -13.79 -3.97
C ASP A 291 2.47 -14.62 -4.76
N LYS A 292 2.51 -14.47 -6.09
CA LYS A 292 1.58 -15.15 -7.01
C LYS A 292 1.59 -16.68 -6.86
N GLU A 293 2.74 -17.27 -6.55
CA GLU A 293 2.86 -18.73 -6.39
C GLU A 293 2.08 -19.19 -5.16
N LYS A 294 2.24 -18.49 -4.04
CA LYS A 294 1.48 -18.81 -2.83
C LYS A 294 0.01 -18.44 -2.94
N THR A 295 -0.36 -17.36 -3.63
CA THR A 295 -1.77 -17.07 -3.92
C THR A 295 -2.43 -18.22 -4.68
N LEU A 296 -1.79 -18.72 -5.76
CA LEU A 296 -2.27 -19.90 -6.49
C LEU A 296 -2.36 -21.14 -5.59
N TYR A 297 -1.34 -21.39 -4.78
CA TYR A 297 -1.33 -22.50 -3.83
C TYR A 297 -2.54 -22.45 -2.88
N TYR A 298 -2.85 -21.29 -2.29
CA TYR A 298 -3.98 -21.17 -1.37
C TYR A 298 -5.34 -21.22 -2.08
N CYS A 299 -5.45 -20.68 -3.31
CA CYS A 299 -6.64 -20.93 -4.15
C CYS A 299 -6.86 -22.43 -4.36
N GLU A 300 -5.82 -23.19 -4.73
CA GLU A 300 -5.94 -24.64 -4.94
C GLU A 300 -6.25 -25.39 -3.65
N LYS A 301 -5.69 -24.92 -2.53
CA LYS A 301 -5.81 -25.55 -1.22
C LYS A 301 -7.18 -25.39 -0.59
N VAL A 302 -7.87 -24.28 -0.84
CA VAL A 302 -9.22 -24.05 -0.27
C VAL A 302 -10.31 -24.83 -1.02
N LEU A 303 -10.13 -25.08 -2.33
CA LEU A 303 -11.15 -25.73 -3.18
C LEU A 303 -11.70 -27.06 -2.64
N PRO A 304 -10.90 -28.00 -2.10
CA PRO A 304 -11.40 -29.27 -1.56
C PRO A 304 -12.23 -29.12 -0.28
N LEU A 305 -12.11 -28.00 0.44
CA LEU A 305 -12.89 -27.73 1.66
C LEU A 305 -14.27 -27.16 1.34
N LEU A 306 -14.47 -26.63 0.13
CA LEU A 306 -15.70 -25.97 -0.28
C LEU A 306 -16.77 -27.01 -0.66
N GLY A 307 -17.92 -26.88 -0.01
CA GLY A 307 -19.09 -27.73 -0.23
C GLY A 307 -19.87 -27.39 -1.50
N GLU A 308 -21.16 -27.71 -1.47
CA GLU A 308 -22.09 -27.53 -2.59
C GLU A 308 -23.17 -26.48 -2.30
N THR A 309 -22.97 -25.67 -1.26
CA THR A 309 -23.83 -24.53 -0.98
C THR A 309 -23.71 -23.47 -2.08
N GLY A 310 -24.67 -22.56 -2.17
CA GLY A 310 -24.59 -21.46 -3.14
C GLY A 310 -23.34 -20.60 -2.93
N GLU A 311 -23.04 -20.28 -1.67
CA GLU A 311 -21.85 -19.54 -1.24
C GLU A 311 -20.56 -20.25 -1.62
N ASP A 312 -20.43 -21.55 -1.31
CA ASP A 312 -19.24 -22.34 -1.67
C ASP A 312 -19.02 -22.38 -3.18
N ARG A 313 -20.10 -22.48 -3.96
CA ARG A 313 -20.05 -22.51 -5.42
C ARG A 313 -19.59 -21.19 -6.01
N ASP A 314 -20.10 -20.09 -5.49
CA ASP A 314 -19.70 -18.75 -5.93
C ASP A 314 -18.25 -18.46 -5.52
N TYR A 315 -17.83 -18.92 -4.33
CA TYR A 315 -16.44 -18.81 -3.88
C TYR A 315 -15.47 -19.73 -4.66
N LYS A 316 -15.90 -20.92 -5.12
CA LYS A 316 -15.15 -21.73 -6.11
C LYS A 316 -14.89 -20.93 -7.37
N VAL A 317 -15.91 -20.25 -7.92
CA VAL A 317 -15.75 -19.42 -9.12
C VAL A 317 -14.77 -18.28 -8.86
N TYR A 318 -14.87 -17.61 -7.70
CA TYR A 318 -13.92 -16.58 -7.30
C TYR A 318 -12.47 -17.09 -7.32
N CYS A 319 -12.18 -18.22 -6.66
CA CYS A 319 -10.85 -18.83 -6.66
C CYS A 319 -10.35 -19.12 -8.08
N TYR A 320 -11.20 -19.67 -8.96
CA TYR A 320 -10.81 -19.92 -10.34
C TYR A 320 -10.61 -18.65 -11.16
N CYS A 321 -11.36 -17.57 -10.91
CA CYS A 321 -11.12 -16.27 -11.53
C CYS A 321 -9.75 -15.71 -11.12
N THR A 322 -9.43 -15.74 -9.83
CA THR A 322 -8.10 -15.34 -9.31
C THR A 322 -6.99 -16.16 -9.97
N MET A 323 -7.13 -17.49 -10.00
CA MET A 323 -6.15 -18.35 -10.67
C MET A 323 -6.03 -18.04 -12.17
N PHE A 324 -7.15 -17.83 -12.86
CA PHE A 324 -7.16 -17.48 -14.29
C PHE A 324 -6.38 -16.19 -14.55
N ASP A 325 -6.65 -15.13 -13.79
CA ASP A 325 -5.98 -13.84 -13.96
C ASP A 325 -4.48 -13.94 -13.67
N ILE A 326 -4.08 -14.73 -12.67
CA ILE A 326 -2.66 -14.98 -12.40
C ILE A 326 -2.01 -15.71 -13.58
N GLN A 327 -2.62 -16.77 -14.11
CA GLN A 327 -2.09 -17.51 -15.27
C GLN A 327 -1.95 -16.62 -16.51
N VAL A 328 -2.94 -15.76 -16.77
CA VAL A 328 -2.86 -14.77 -17.86
C VAL A 328 -1.69 -13.82 -17.63
N SER A 329 -1.52 -13.29 -16.41
CA SER A 329 -0.42 -12.37 -16.08
C SER A 329 0.97 -12.98 -16.23
N GLN A 330 1.07 -14.32 -16.19
CA GLN A 330 2.30 -15.09 -16.37
C GLN A 330 2.52 -15.53 -17.82
N GLY A 331 1.59 -15.22 -18.74
CA GLY A 331 1.66 -15.65 -20.14
C GLY A 331 1.27 -17.13 -20.36
N GLU A 332 0.62 -17.77 -19.38
CA GLU A 332 0.32 -19.20 -19.37
C GLU A 332 -1.05 -19.51 -20.00
N GLU A 333 -1.22 -19.18 -21.28
CA GLU A 333 -2.51 -19.28 -22.01
C GLU A 333 -3.19 -20.66 -21.87
N LYS A 334 -2.43 -21.75 -21.98
CA LYS A 334 -2.98 -23.12 -21.90
C LYS A 334 -3.59 -23.40 -20.52
N LYS A 335 -2.95 -22.91 -19.45
CA LYS A 335 -3.45 -23.08 -18.08
C LYS A 335 -4.69 -22.21 -17.86
N ALA A 336 -4.67 -20.96 -18.35
CA ALA A 336 -5.82 -20.07 -18.30
C ALA A 336 -7.04 -20.67 -19.03
N ARG A 337 -6.87 -21.24 -20.23
CA ARG A 337 -7.95 -21.92 -20.95
C ARG A 337 -8.52 -23.12 -20.21
N LYS A 338 -7.65 -23.94 -19.59
CA LYS A 338 -8.10 -25.07 -18.77
C LYS A 338 -8.96 -24.60 -17.58
N ILE A 339 -8.60 -23.48 -16.95
CA ILE A 339 -9.40 -22.89 -15.86
C ILE A 339 -10.76 -22.42 -16.38
N MET A 340 -10.79 -21.74 -17.53
CA MET A 340 -12.04 -21.32 -18.17
C MET A 340 -12.96 -22.51 -18.48
N ASP A 341 -12.40 -23.65 -18.93
CA ASP A 341 -13.17 -24.88 -19.16
C ASP A 341 -13.75 -25.43 -17.84
N ILE A 342 -12.98 -25.40 -16.74
CA ILE A 342 -13.46 -25.79 -15.40
C ILE A 342 -14.62 -24.90 -14.99
N VAL A 343 -14.46 -23.56 -15.06
CA VAL A 343 -15.51 -22.60 -14.70
C VAL A 343 -16.78 -22.85 -15.50
N SER A 344 -16.67 -23.19 -16.79
CA SER A 344 -17.83 -23.50 -17.63
C SER A 344 -18.69 -24.65 -17.10
N GLY A 345 -18.08 -25.63 -16.43
CA GLY A 345 -18.73 -26.79 -15.85
C GLY A 345 -19.30 -26.58 -14.43
N LEU A 346 -18.97 -25.47 -13.76
CA LEU A 346 -19.44 -25.20 -12.40
C LEU A 346 -20.91 -24.77 -12.37
N SER A 347 -21.63 -25.17 -11.34
CA SER A 347 -22.91 -24.57 -10.95
C SER A 347 -22.66 -23.35 -10.05
N THR A 348 -23.43 -22.29 -10.22
CA THR A 348 -23.34 -21.04 -9.44
C THR A 348 -24.69 -20.70 -8.81
N SER A 349 -24.69 -19.79 -7.82
CA SER A 349 -25.91 -19.27 -7.20
C SER A 349 -26.18 -17.84 -7.66
N GLU A 350 -25.36 -16.90 -7.21
CA GLU A 350 -25.52 -15.48 -7.52
C GLU A 350 -24.62 -15.03 -8.67
N VAL A 351 -23.48 -15.70 -8.85
CA VAL A 351 -22.52 -15.35 -9.91
C VAL A 351 -23.09 -15.67 -11.29
N ASN A 352 -23.16 -14.64 -12.14
CA ASN A 352 -23.51 -14.81 -13.55
C ASN A 352 -22.31 -15.35 -14.34
N LYS A 353 -22.28 -16.67 -14.50
CA LYS A 353 -21.20 -17.39 -15.19
C LYS A 353 -21.01 -16.96 -16.64
N ASP A 354 -22.06 -16.54 -17.35
CA ASP A 354 -21.94 -16.11 -18.75
C ASP A 354 -21.16 -14.80 -18.86
N ILE A 355 -21.33 -13.89 -17.91
CA ILE A 355 -20.54 -12.66 -17.81
C ILE A 355 -19.08 -13.00 -17.51
N VAL A 356 -18.83 -13.87 -16.53
CA VAL A 356 -17.47 -14.30 -16.15
C VAL A 356 -16.74 -14.92 -17.36
N LEU A 357 -17.36 -15.88 -18.04
CA LEU A 357 -16.77 -16.52 -19.22
C LEU A 357 -16.61 -15.54 -20.39
N GLY A 358 -17.54 -14.60 -20.56
CA GLY A 358 -17.42 -13.52 -21.54
C GLY A 358 -16.17 -12.66 -21.31
N ASN A 359 -15.94 -12.26 -20.06
CA ASN A 359 -14.77 -11.49 -19.65
C ASN A 359 -13.47 -12.29 -19.86
N MET A 360 -13.41 -13.55 -19.41
CA MET A 360 -12.26 -14.43 -19.62
C MET A 360 -11.90 -14.56 -21.12
N LYS A 361 -12.90 -14.73 -21.99
CA LYS A 361 -12.67 -14.79 -23.46
C LYS A 361 -12.13 -13.47 -24.00
N SER A 362 -12.64 -12.34 -23.52
CA SER A 362 -12.16 -11.03 -23.95
C SER A 362 -10.69 -10.83 -23.54
N ILE A 363 -10.36 -11.15 -22.30
CA ILE A 363 -8.99 -11.06 -21.76
C ILE A 363 -8.02 -11.95 -22.56
N LEU A 364 -8.37 -13.21 -22.81
CA LEU A 364 -7.52 -14.11 -23.60
C LEU A 364 -7.26 -13.57 -25.02
N ARG A 365 -8.26 -12.96 -25.64
CA ARG A 365 -8.12 -12.36 -26.97
C ARG A 365 -7.25 -11.11 -26.93
N GLU A 366 -7.37 -10.29 -25.90
CA GLU A 366 -6.58 -9.06 -25.76
C GLU A 366 -5.10 -9.35 -25.48
N VAL A 367 -4.81 -10.37 -24.66
CA VAL A 367 -3.44 -10.68 -24.21
C VAL A 367 -2.71 -11.61 -25.17
N PHE A 368 -3.40 -12.59 -25.79
CA PHE A 368 -2.77 -13.65 -26.61
C PHE A 368 -3.20 -13.66 -28.08
N GLY A 369 -4.21 -12.88 -28.46
CA GLY A 369 -4.90 -12.97 -29.76
C GLY A 369 -4.37 -12.08 -30.87
#